data_AF-A0AAD6QDV7-F1
#
_entry.id   AF-A0AAD6QDV7-F1
#
_cell.length_a   1.000
_cell.length_b   1.000
_cell.length_c   1.000
_cell.angle_alpha   90.00
_cell.angle_beta   90.00
_cell.angle_gamma   90.00
#
_symmetry.space_group_name_H-M   'P 1'
#
loop_
_entity.id
_entity.type
_entity.pdbx_description
1 polymer ?
#
loop_
_entity_poly.entity_id
_entity_poly.type
_entity_poly.pdbx_seq_one_letter_code
_entity_poly.pdbx_strand_id
1 'polypeptide(L)'
;MTDVKLHGFWASPFCYRVIWALKLKGVEFEHIEEDLTNKSELLLKYNPVYKKIPVLVHGGKPIAESLVILEYIEETWPENPLLPTDPYERAMARFWIQYGVTKGAALVALYRASGEELEKAVKEVVEVLRVLEEQGLGDKKFFGGDSINLVDISYGLFTCWFAAMEEAMGVKVLEPSTLPRLHAWAQNFLEVPLIKENIPDNDKLLLFMKETSQSSLVRVIRQQGILGPYIIDSAALVPLFGASGEELEKAVKEVVEALRVLEEQGLGDKKFFGGDSINLVDISYGLFAYWLAAIEDIVGVKVLEPSTLPRLHAWAQNFIEVPLIKENIPDNDKMLLYMKSVREKMMNK
;
A
#
# COMPACT_ATOMS: atom_id res chain seq x y z
N MET A 1 0.32 -32.05 4.66
CA MET A 1 -0.13 -30.69 4.32
C MET A 1 1.03 -29.76 4.60
N THR A 2 1.36 -28.85 3.68
CA THR A 2 2.42 -27.87 3.89
C THR A 2 2.04 -26.94 5.05
N ASP A 3 3.04 -26.47 5.79
CA ASP A 3 2.82 -25.53 6.91
C ASP A 3 2.54 -24.10 6.41
N VAL A 4 2.69 -23.86 5.10
CA VAL A 4 2.48 -22.59 4.42
C VAL A 4 1.28 -22.72 3.47
N LYS A 5 0.31 -21.81 3.62
CA LYS A 5 -0.88 -21.69 2.77
C LYS A 5 -1.04 -20.26 2.29
N LEU A 6 -1.38 -20.06 1.03
CA LEU A 6 -1.63 -18.76 0.43
C LEU A 6 -3.08 -18.68 -0.02
N HIS A 7 -3.89 -17.87 0.67
CA HIS A 7 -5.21 -17.49 0.21
C HIS A 7 -5.06 -16.41 -0.86
N GLY A 8 -5.52 -16.71 -2.08
CA GLY A 8 -5.28 -15.87 -3.24
C GLY A 8 -6.33 -16.00 -4.32
N PHE A 9 -6.18 -15.19 -5.37
CA PHE A 9 -7.05 -15.21 -6.55
C PHE A 9 -6.18 -15.23 -7.80
N TRP A 10 -6.48 -16.13 -8.74
CA TRP A 10 -5.62 -16.44 -9.89
C TRP A 10 -5.27 -15.23 -10.78
N ALA A 11 -6.08 -14.16 -10.80
CA ALA A 11 -5.80 -12.97 -11.59
C ALA A 11 -5.16 -11.83 -10.79
N SER A 12 -4.89 -12.01 -9.49
CA SER A 12 -4.42 -10.93 -8.63
C SER A 12 -2.90 -10.72 -8.72
N PRO A 13 -2.41 -9.55 -9.19
CA PRO A 13 -0.97 -9.28 -9.23
C PRO A 13 -0.35 -9.25 -7.82
N PHE A 14 -1.13 -8.92 -6.79
CA PHE A 14 -0.67 -8.93 -5.39
C PHE A 14 -0.41 -10.34 -4.87
N CYS A 15 -1.20 -11.33 -5.31
CA CYS A 15 -0.94 -12.73 -5.02
C CYS A 15 0.32 -13.22 -5.71
N TYR A 16 0.55 -12.80 -6.97
CA TYR A 16 1.74 -13.21 -7.71
C TYR A 16 3.05 -12.69 -7.12
N ARG A 17 3.05 -11.52 -6.47
CA ARG A 17 4.19 -11.07 -5.65
C ARG A 17 4.62 -12.16 -4.66
N VAL A 18 3.65 -12.71 -3.92
CA VAL A 18 3.88 -13.72 -2.88
C VAL A 18 4.25 -15.06 -3.50
N ILE A 19 3.57 -15.48 -4.58
CA ILE A 19 3.87 -16.72 -5.30
C ILE A 19 5.31 -16.72 -5.81
N TRP A 20 5.75 -15.64 -6.47
CA TRP A 20 7.11 -15.54 -6.97
C TRP A 20 8.14 -15.53 -5.84
N ALA A 21 7.89 -14.79 -4.76
CA ALA A 21 8.81 -14.76 -3.62
C ALA A 21 8.96 -16.14 -2.97
N LEU A 22 7.85 -16.84 -2.67
CA LEU A 22 7.90 -18.21 -2.11
C LEU A 22 8.66 -19.16 -3.04
N LYS A 23 8.41 -19.10 -4.34
CA LYS A 23 9.09 -19.96 -5.32
C LYS A 23 10.59 -19.64 -5.45
N LEU A 24 10.97 -18.36 -5.48
CA LEU A 24 12.38 -17.95 -5.50
C LEU A 24 13.12 -18.38 -4.22
N LYS A 25 12.41 -18.43 -3.10
CA LYS A 25 12.91 -18.97 -1.82
C LYS A 25 12.88 -20.50 -1.74
N GLY A 26 12.31 -21.20 -2.72
CA GLY A 26 12.16 -22.66 -2.71
C GLY A 26 11.19 -23.17 -1.63
N VAL A 27 10.21 -22.35 -1.23
CA VAL A 27 9.22 -22.68 -0.21
C VAL A 27 7.99 -23.31 -0.85
N GLU A 28 7.69 -24.54 -0.45
CA GLU A 28 6.47 -25.25 -0.83
C GLU A 28 5.24 -24.67 -0.10
N PHE A 29 4.15 -24.45 -0.81
CA PHE A 29 2.93 -23.88 -0.26
C PHE A 29 1.66 -24.42 -0.93
N GLU A 30 0.55 -24.41 -0.20
CA GLU A 30 -0.78 -24.70 -0.73
C GLU A 30 -1.46 -23.40 -1.18
N HIS A 31 -1.86 -23.29 -2.45
CA HIS A 31 -2.67 -22.16 -2.91
C HIS A 31 -4.16 -22.45 -2.71
N ILE A 32 -4.83 -21.58 -1.95
CA ILE A 32 -6.26 -21.64 -1.68
C ILE A 32 -6.93 -20.53 -2.49
N GLU A 33 -7.71 -20.92 -3.50
CA GLU A 33 -8.45 -19.98 -4.34
C GLU A 33 -9.62 -19.36 -3.55
N GLU A 34 -9.72 -18.04 -3.56
CA GLU A 34 -10.78 -17.27 -2.93
C GLU A 34 -11.76 -16.70 -3.96
N ASP A 35 -13.05 -16.77 -3.65
CA ASP A 35 -14.10 -16.06 -4.38
C ASP A 35 -14.18 -14.61 -3.85
N LEU A 36 -13.87 -13.64 -4.70
CA LEU A 36 -13.88 -12.23 -4.34
C LEU A 36 -15.29 -11.60 -4.29
N THR A 37 -16.28 -12.28 -4.87
CA THR A 37 -17.70 -11.87 -4.78
C THR A 37 -18.36 -12.42 -3.52
N ASN A 38 -18.00 -13.65 -3.12
CA ASN A 38 -18.48 -14.31 -1.91
C ASN A 38 -17.29 -14.83 -1.07
N LYS A 39 -16.67 -13.92 -0.32
CA LYS A 39 -15.45 -14.17 0.46
C LYS A 39 -15.65 -15.26 1.50
N SER A 40 -14.68 -16.17 1.62
CA SER A 40 -14.74 -17.24 2.60
C SER A 40 -14.73 -16.72 4.04
N GLU A 41 -15.33 -17.48 4.96
CA GLU A 41 -15.27 -17.19 6.40
C GLU A 41 -13.82 -17.16 6.92
N LEU A 42 -12.95 -18.00 6.34
CA LEU A 42 -11.52 -18.03 6.68
C LEU A 42 -10.83 -16.73 6.26
N LEU A 43 -11.06 -16.22 5.06
CA LEU A 43 -10.49 -14.95 4.62
C LEU A 43 -10.93 -13.80 5.53
N LEU A 44 -12.22 -13.74 5.85
CA LEU A 44 -12.78 -12.70 6.73
C LEU A 44 -12.22 -12.80 8.16
N LYS A 45 -11.96 -14.03 8.64
CA LYS A 45 -11.33 -14.28 9.93
C LYS A 45 -9.85 -13.92 9.93
N TYR A 46 -9.12 -14.26 8.87
CA TYR A 46 -7.67 -14.05 8.80
C TYR A 46 -7.28 -12.60 8.49
N ASN A 47 -8.11 -11.88 7.73
CA ASN A 47 -7.91 -10.45 7.45
C ASN A 47 -9.20 -9.67 7.75
N PRO A 48 -9.57 -9.49 9.03
CA PRO A 48 -10.80 -8.81 9.42
C PRO A 48 -10.76 -7.30 9.12
N VAL A 49 -9.55 -6.71 9.09
CA VAL A 49 -9.32 -5.28 8.81
C VAL A 49 -9.71 -4.96 7.36
N TYR A 50 -9.01 -5.58 6.40
CA TYR A 50 -9.16 -5.21 4.99
C TYR A 50 -10.05 -6.17 4.22
N LYS A 51 -10.22 -7.42 4.70
CA LYS A 51 -11.02 -8.46 4.04
C LYS A 51 -10.53 -8.69 2.60
N LYS A 52 -9.22 -8.66 2.40
CA LYS A 52 -8.54 -8.74 1.10
C LYS A 52 -7.53 -9.88 1.06
N ILE A 53 -7.28 -10.34 -0.16
CA ILE A 53 -6.15 -11.20 -0.53
C ILE A 53 -4.94 -10.35 -0.99
N PRO A 54 -3.72 -10.90 -1.00
CA PRO A 54 -3.33 -12.20 -0.46
C PRO A 54 -3.32 -12.25 1.07
N VAL A 55 -3.52 -13.44 1.62
CA VAL A 55 -3.21 -13.76 3.02
C VAL A 55 -2.33 -15.02 3.07
N LEU A 56 -1.14 -14.89 3.64
CA LEU A 56 -0.25 -16.03 3.90
C LEU A 56 -0.55 -16.57 5.30
N VAL A 57 -0.76 -17.88 5.44
CA VAL A 57 -0.91 -18.55 6.72
C VAL A 57 0.28 -19.49 6.90
N HIS A 58 1.12 -19.21 7.90
CA HIS A 58 2.29 -20.02 8.24
C HIS A 58 2.16 -20.50 9.69
N GLY A 59 2.17 -21.82 9.94
CA GLY A 59 2.01 -22.35 11.30
C GLY A 59 0.68 -21.96 11.95
N GLY A 60 -0.38 -21.80 11.14
CA GLY A 60 -1.70 -21.34 11.58
C GLY A 60 -1.80 -19.83 11.89
N LYS A 61 -0.74 -19.05 11.63
CA LYS A 61 -0.70 -17.60 11.88
C LYS A 61 -0.90 -16.83 10.56
N PRO A 62 -1.98 -16.05 10.41
CA PRO A 62 -2.24 -15.28 9.20
C PRO A 62 -1.41 -13.99 9.14
N ILE A 63 -0.94 -13.66 7.94
CA ILE A 63 -0.22 -12.43 7.61
C ILE A 63 -0.88 -11.88 6.36
N ALA A 64 -1.43 -10.66 6.45
CA ALA A 64 -2.07 -9.97 5.34
C ALA A 64 -1.12 -8.94 4.73
N GLU A 65 -1.51 -8.40 3.57
CA GLU A 65 -0.78 -7.40 2.78
C GLU A 65 0.44 -7.92 2.04
N SER A 66 0.39 -7.91 0.71
CA SER A 66 1.42 -8.57 -0.11
C SER A 66 2.84 -8.11 0.23
N LEU A 67 3.06 -6.82 0.48
CA LEU A 67 4.40 -6.28 0.76
C LEU A 67 4.88 -6.62 2.19
N VAL A 68 3.96 -6.70 3.15
CA VAL A 68 4.28 -7.20 4.51
C VAL A 68 4.61 -8.69 4.45
N ILE A 69 3.86 -9.46 3.65
CA ILE A 69 4.14 -10.87 3.39
C ILE A 69 5.53 -11.05 2.73
N LEU A 70 5.93 -10.17 1.80
CA LEU A 70 7.27 -10.22 1.20
C LEU A 70 8.38 -10.02 2.24
N GLU A 71 8.26 -9.03 3.13
CA GLU A 71 9.23 -8.82 4.22
C GLU A 71 9.26 -10.03 5.17
N TYR A 72 8.09 -10.59 5.51
CA TYR A 72 8.02 -11.81 6.32
C TYR A 72 8.73 -13.00 5.68
N ILE A 73 8.55 -13.18 4.36
CA ILE A 73 9.24 -14.23 3.60
C ILE A 73 10.75 -14.02 3.63
N GLU A 74 11.21 -12.79 3.42
CA GLU A 74 12.63 -12.44 3.42
C GLU A 74 13.29 -12.67 4.79
N GLU A 75 12.57 -12.41 5.89
CA GLU A 75 13.06 -12.63 7.26
C GLU A 75 12.99 -14.10 7.71
N THR A 76 12.00 -14.86 7.22
CA THR A 76 11.76 -16.25 7.66
C THR A 76 12.64 -17.26 6.91
N TRP A 77 12.90 -17.03 5.62
CA TRP A 77 13.72 -17.90 4.76
C TRP A 77 14.91 -17.09 4.20
N PRO A 78 16.02 -16.98 4.95
CA PRO A 78 17.14 -16.11 4.61
C PRO A 78 17.96 -16.59 3.40
N GLU A 79 17.81 -17.85 2.98
CA GLU A 79 18.43 -18.38 1.77
C GLU A 79 17.90 -17.62 0.53
N ASN A 80 18.77 -17.43 -0.48
CA ASN A 80 18.47 -16.67 -1.69
C ASN A 80 17.87 -15.27 -1.38
N PRO A 81 18.65 -14.34 -0.81
CA PRO A 81 18.15 -13.04 -0.37
C PRO A 81 17.54 -12.27 -1.54
N LEU A 82 16.33 -11.75 -1.35
CA LEU A 82 15.62 -10.91 -2.32
C LEU A 82 15.75 -9.43 -1.98
N LEU A 83 16.44 -9.09 -0.89
CA LEU A 83 16.92 -7.75 -0.59
C LEU A 83 18.45 -7.72 -0.51
N PRO A 84 19.08 -6.57 -0.82
CA PRO A 84 20.50 -6.36 -0.56
C PRO A 84 20.87 -6.63 0.91
N THR A 85 22.09 -7.11 1.14
CA THR A 85 22.64 -7.29 2.50
C THR A 85 23.14 -5.99 3.10
N ASP A 86 23.61 -5.06 2.27
CA ASP A 86 23.99 -3.72 2.69
C ASP A 86 22.75 -2.94 3.21
N PRO A 87 22.81 -2.33 4.40
CA PRO A 87 21.66 -1.61 4.97
C PRO A 87 21.19 -0.42 4.13
N TYR A 88 22.09 0.30 3.47
CA TYR A 88 21.74 1.45 2.65
C TYR A 88 21.05 1.00 1.37
N GLU A 89 21.60 0.02 0.66
CA GLU A 89 20.97 -0.55 -0.54
C GLU A 89 19.61 -1.18 -0.22
N ARG A 90 19.48 -1.84 0.93
CA ARG A 90 18.21 -2.36 1.43
C ARG A 90 17.18 -1.26 1.69
N ALA A 91 17.61 -0.14 2.29
CA ALA A 91 16.74 1.02 2.48
C ALA A 91 16.32 1.64 1.14
N MET A 92 17.21 1.70 0.15
CA MET A 92 16.89 2.17 -1.20
C MET A 92 15.91 1.24 -1.92
N ALA A 93 16.02 -0.08 -1.75
CA ALA A 93 15.03 -1.02 -2.27
C ALA A 93 13.64 -0.76 -1.67
N ARG A 94 13.56 -0.60 -0.34
CA ARG A 94 12.31 -0.27 0.36
C ARG A 94 11.75 1.09 -0.05
N PHE A 95 12.61 2.08 -0.31
CA PHE A 95 12.19 3.37 -0.84
C PHE A 95 11.46 3.23 -2.18
N TRP A 96 12.01 2.46 -3.11
CA TRP A 96 11.37 2.25 -4.41
C TRP A 96 10.07 1.46 -4.29
N ILE A 97 10.02 0.43 -3.45
CA ILE A 97 8.75 -0.27 -3.15
C ILE A 97 7.70 0.72 -2.61
N GLN A 98 8.09 1.56 -1.66
CA GLN A 98 7.23 2.58 -1.06
C GLN A 98 6.78 3.64 -2.08
N TYR A 99 7.65 4.04 -3.01
CA TYR A 99 7.28 4.94 -4.11
C TYR A 99 6.11 4.37 -4.91
N GLY A 100 6.16 3.08 -5.25
CA GLY A 100 5.06 2.38 -5.93
C GLY A 100 3.75 2.41 -5.15
N VAL A 101 3.80 2.19 -3.82
CA VAL A 101 2.62 2.28 -2.95
C VAL A 101 2.02 3.68 -2.98
N THR A 102 2.86 4.70 -2.76
CA THR A 102 2.43 6.11 -2.73
C THR A 102 1.85 6.57 -4.07
N LYS A 103 2.34 6.04 -5.19
CA LYS A 103 1.86 6.38 -6.53
C LYS A 103 0.76 5.46 -7.06
N GLY A 104 0.34 4.45 -6.30
CA GLY A 104 -0.72 3.52 -6.70
C GLY A 104 -2.05 4.20 -7.04
N ALA A 105 -2.35 5.36 -6.43
CA ALA A 105 -3.56 6.14 -6.74
C ALA A 105 -3.64 6.58 -8.21
N ALA A 106 -2.50 6.86 -8.86
CA ALA A 106 -2.48 7.23 -10.29
C ALA A 106 -2.91 6.05 -11.18
N LEU A 107 -2.49 4.82 -10.84
CA LEU A 107 -2.92 3.60 -11.56
C LEU A 107 -4.42 3.32 -11.36
N VAL A 108 -4.92 3.56 -10.14
CA VAL A 108 -6.37 3.47 -9.86
C VAL A 108 -7.15 4.49 -10.67
N ALA A 109 -6.65 5.72 -10.75
CA ALA A 109 -7.27 6.79 -11.52
C ALA A 109 -7.32 6.41 -13.01
N LEU A 110 -6.22 5.92 -13.57
CA LEU A 110 -6.16 5.40 -14.94
C LEU A 110 -7.23 4.33 -15.18
N TYR A 111 -7.30 3.31 -14.32
CA TYR A 111 -8.27 2.22 -14.45
C TYR A 111 -9.74 2.66 -14.35
N ARG A 112 -10.00 3.83 -13.72
CA ARG A 112 -11.34 4.39 -13.55
C ARG A 112 -11.70 5.42 -14.60
N ALA A 113 -10.72 5.96 -15.33
CA ALA A 113 -10.90 7.07 -16.23
C ALA A 113 -11.56 6.66 -17.55
N SER A 114 -12.24 7.62 -18.17
CA SER A 114 -12.83 7.49 -19.51
C SER A 114 -12.88 8.84 -20.21
N GLY A 115 -12.96 8.86 -21.54
CA GLY A 115 -13.00 10.13 -22.30
C GLY A 115 -11.75 10.99 -22.05
N GLU A 116 -11.93 12.30 -21.87
CA GLU A 116 -10.83 13.25 -21.64
C GLU A 116 -10.02 12.97 -20.36
N GLU A 117 -10.65 12.39 -19.33
CA GLU A 117 -9.96 12.03 -18.09
C GLU A 117 -8.93 10.91 -18.31
N LEU A 118 -9.16 10.05 -19.31
CA LEU A 118 -8.28 8.94 -19.64
C LEU A 118 -6.91 9.44 -20.13
N GLU A 119 -6.90 10.43 -21.01
CA GLU A 119 -5.66 11.03 -21.51
C GLU A 119 -4.83 11.69 -20.40
N LYS A 120 -5.51 12.36 -19.45
CA LYS A 120 -4.86 12.96 -18.29
C LYS A 120 -4.26 11.89 -17.38
N ALA A 121 -5.01 10.84 -17.07
CA ALA A 121 -4.54 9.76 -16.22
C ALA A 121 -3.39 8.97 -16.86
N VAL A 122 -3.42 8.77 -18.18
CA VAL A 122 -2.29 8.20 -18.94
C VAL A 122 -1.03 9.05 -18.76
N LYS A 123 -1.12 10.38 -18.96
CA LYS A 123 0.02 11.28 -18.78
C LYS A 123 0.57 11.23 -17.35
N GLU A 124 -0.29 11.20 -16.35
CA GLU A 124 0.13 11.11 -14.95
C GLU A 124 0.87 9.80 -14.64
N VAL A 125 0.35 8.67 -15.13
CA VAL A 125 1.03 7.36 -14.96
C VAL A 125 2.36 7.33 -15.71
N VAL A 126 2.45 7.89 -16.92
CA VAL A 126 3.72 7.99 -17.66
C VAL A 126 4.77 8.76 -16.85
N GLU A 127 4.41 9.88 -16.21
CA GLU A 127 5.35 10.65 -15.40
C GLU A 127 5.80 9.91 -14.13
N VAL A 128 4.89 9.16 -13.49
CA VAL A 128 5.25 8.26 -12.38
C VAL A 128 6.24 7.19 -12.83
N LEU A 129 6.00 6.56 -13.98
CA LEU A 129 6.87 5.54 -14.54
C LEU A 129 8.19 6.14 -15.03
N ARG A 130 8.21 7.38 -15.54
CA ARG A 130 9.44 8.06 -15.94
C ARG A 130 10.41 8.23 -14.77
N VAL A 131 9.90 8.62 -13.60
CA VAL A 131 10.73 8.68 -12.38
C VAL A 131 11.30 7.31 -12.02
N LEU A 132 10.49 6.25 -12.11
CA LEU A 132 10.97 4.88 -11.88
C LEU A 132 12.03 4.47 -12.88
N GLU A 133 11.86 4.80 -14.16
CA GLU A 133 12.82 4.49 -15.21
C GLU A 133 14.16 5.22 -15.02
N GLU A 134 14.11 6.51 -14.73
CA GLU A 134 15.31 7.36 -14.69
C GLU A 134 16.07 7.23 -13.37
N GLN A 135 15.35 7.19 -12.24
CA GLN A 135 15.97 7.25 -10.92
C GLN A 135 15.97 5.89 -10.20
N GLY A 136 14.98 5.04 -10.47
CA GLY A 136 14.87 3.72 -9.83
C GLY A 136 15.67 2.65 -10.56
N LEU A 137 15.25 2.34 -11.78
CA LEU A 137 15.91 1.36 -12.63
C LEU A 137 17.26 1.89 -13.12
N GLY A 138 17.28 3.11 -13.68
CA GLY A 138 18.46 3.65 -14.35
C GLY A 138 18.89 2.70 -15.47
N ASP A 139 20.19 2.48 -15.63
CA ASP A 139 20.73 1.60 -16.69
C ASP A 139 20.80 0.11 -16.30
N LYS A 140 20.22 -0.28 -15.15
CA LYS A 140 20.26 -1.65 -14.66
C LYS A 140 19.29 -2.56 -15.46
N LYS A 141 19.63 -3.85 -15.57
CA LYS A 141 18.75 -4.86 -16.17
C LYS A 141 17.50 -5.11 -15.31
N PHE A 142 17.72 -5.21 -14.00
CA PHE A 142 16.71 -5.35 -12.96
C PHE A 142 16.94 -4.29 -11.88
N PHE A 143 15.94 -4.00 -11.05
CA PHE A 143 16.15 -3.16 -9.88
C PHE A 143 17.18 -3.77 -8.93
N GLY A 144 17.27 -5.11 -8.87
CA GLY A 144 18.33 -5.86 -8.21
C GLY A 144 19.67 -5.95 -8.96
N GLY A 145 19.86 -5.21 -10.05
CA GLY A 145 21.07 -5.26 -10.87
C GLY A 145 21.01 -6.39 -11.89
N ASP A 146 21.79 -7.46 -11.68
CA ASP A 146 21.89 -8.61 -12.59
C ASP A 146 20.83 -9.69 -12.33
N SER A 147 20.19 -9.65 -11.16
CA SER A 147 19.15 -10.58 -10.72
C SER A 147 17.94 -9.81 -10.18
N ILE A 148 16.76 -10.45 -10.18
CA ILE A 148 15.54 -9.84 -9.64
C ILE A 148 15.57 -9.79 -8.12
N ASN A 149 15.02 -8.72 -7.54
CA ASN A 149 14.87 -8.53 -6.11
C ASN A 149 13.40 -8.20 -5.73
N LEU A 150 13.13 -7.85 -4.47
CA LEU A 150 11.77 -7.49 -4.03
C LEU A 150 11.19 -6.26 -4.75
N VAL A 151 12.02 -5.33 -5.22
CA VAL A 151 11.57 -4.19 -6.02
C VAL A 151 11.02 -4.67 -7.36
N ASP A 152 11.76 -5.54 -8.06
CA ASP A 152 11.31 -6.16 -9.32
C ASP A 152 9.98 -6.92 -9.11
N ILE A 153 9.90 -7.73 -8.06
CA ILE A 153 8.68 -8.48 -7.70
C ILE A 153 7.52 -7.52 -7.42
N SER A 154 7.76 -6.42 -6.70
CA SER A 154 6.71 -5.44 -6.37
C SER A 154 6.12 -4.77 -7.61
N TYR A 155 6.93 -4.59 -8.66
CA TYR A 155 6.53 -3.97 -9.91
C TYR A 155 6.06 -4.93 -10.99
N GLY A 156 6.08 -6.26 -10.75
CA GLY A 156 5.67 -7.25 -11.75
C GLY A 156 4.24 -7.10 -12.31
N LEU A 157 3.37 -6.33 -11.64
CA LEU A 157 2.12 -5.80 -12.21
C LEU A 157 2.31 -5.18 -13.60
N PHE A 158 3.40 -4.44 -13.81
CA PHE A 158 3.73 -3.74 -15.05
C PHE A 158 4.16 -4.66 -16.21
N THR A 159 3.92 -5.96 -16.08
CA THR A 159 4.18 -6.96 -17.13
C THR A 159 2.87 -7.40 -17.78
N CYS A 160 2.47 -8.68 -17.69
CA CYS A 160 1.30 -9.22 -18.39
C CYS A 160 -0.03 -8.59 -17.94
N TRP A 161 -0.19 -8.22 -16.67
CA TRP A 161 -1.40 -7.52 -16.19
C TRP A 161 -1.56 -6.15 -16.81
N PHE A 162 -0.48 -5.37 -16.87
CA PHE A 162 -0.54 -4.03 -17.43
C PHE A 162 -0.74 -4.05 -18.94
N ALA A 163 -0.09 -4.99 -19.64
CA ALA A 163 -0.35 -5.21 -21.07
C ALA A 163 -1.81 -5.59 -21.35
N ALA A 164 -2.39 -6.50 -20.56
CA ALA A 164 -3.81 -6.87 -20.67
C ALA A 164 -4.74 -5.67 -20.36
N MET A 165 -4.38 -4.83 -19.40
CA MET A 165 -5.11 -3.60 -19.07
C MET A 165 -5.04 -2.58 -20.22
N GLU A 166 -3.85 -2.32 -20.76
CA GLU A 166 -3.65 -1.42 -21.90
C GLU A 166 -4.48 -1.85 -23.11
N GLU A 167 -4.48 -3.14 -23.43
CA GLU A 167 -5.29 -3.68 -24.52
C GLU A 167 -6.79 -3.54 -24.24
N ALA A 168 -7.25 -3.89 -23.04
CA ALA A 168 -8.66 -3.80 -22.67
C ALA A 168 -9.18 -2.35 -22.68
N MET A 169 -8.32 -1.38 -22.39
CA MET A 169 -8.65 0.05 -22.36
C MET A 169 -8.34 0.78 -23.68
N GLY A 170 -7.61 0.14 -24.61
CA GLY A 170 -7.18 0.77 -25.85
C GLY A 170 -6.18 1.91 -25.66
N VAL A 171 -5.35 1.85 -24.61
CA VAL A 171 -4.32 2.87 -24.31
C VAL A 171 -2.93 2.32 -24.50
N LYS A 172 -1.95 3.22 -24.58
CA LYS A 172 -0.53 2.87 -24.58
C LYS A 172 0.21 3.75 -23.58
N VAL A 173 0.89 3.12 -22.63
CA VAL A 173 1.57 3.75 -21.51
C VAL A 173 3.01 3.25 -21.45
N LEU A 174 3.23 1.93 -21.37
CA LEU A 174 4.57 1.33 -21.29
C LEU A 174 5.16 1.06 -22.68
N GLU A 175 5.41 2.11 -23.46
CA GLU A 175 5.94 2.00 -24.81
C GLU A 175 7.48 2.11 -24.86
N PRO A 176 8.17 1.37 -25.75
CA PRO A 176 9.62 1.46 -25.90
C PRO A 176 10.11 2.84 -26.39
N SER A 177 9.23 3.64 -27.00
CA SER A 177 9.54 5.00 -27.46
C SER A 177 9.56 6.04 -26.33
N THR A 178 8.85 5.77 -25.22
CA THR A 178 8.67 6.70 -24.10
C THR A 178 9.36 6.22 -22.83
N LEU A 179 9.32 4.92 -22.58
CA LEU A 179 9.84 4.22 -21.41
C LEU A 179 10.69 3.01 -21.84
N PRO A 180 11.78 3.23 -22.63
CA PRO A 180 12.57 2.15 -23.21
C PRO A 180 13.13 1.17 -22.19
N ARG A 181 13.62 1.65 -21.04
CA ARG A 181 14.29 0.78 -20.06
C ARG A 181 13.28 0.01 -19.23
N LEU A 182 12.17 0.62 -18.82
CA LEU A 182 11.10 -0.13 -18.14
C LEU A 182 10.43 -1.13 -19.08
N HIS A 183 10.24 -0.78 -20.36
CA HIS A 183 9.75 -1.74 -21.35
C HIS A 183 10.71 -2.93 -21.48
N ALA A 184 12.02 -2.69 -21.61
CA ALA A 184 13.03 -3.75 -21.66
C ALA A 184 13.08 -4.59 -20.37
N TRP A 185 12.97 -3.93 -19.21
CA TRP A 185 12.87 -4.58 -17.91
C TRP A 185 11.66 -5.53 -17.85
N ALA A 186 10.48 -5.10 -18.30
CA ALA A 186 9.28 -5.92 -18.27
C ALA A 186 9.45 -7.20 -19.11
N GLN A 187 10.08 -7.09 -20.29
CA GLN A 187 10.41 -8.26 -21.13
C GLN A 187 11.44 -9.17 -20.44
N ASN A 188 12.50 -8.60 -19.89
CA ASN A 188 13.54 -9.36 -19.17
C ASN A 188 12.98 -10.09 -17.94
N PHE A 189 12.05 -9.47 -17.22
CA PHE A 189 11.41 -10.04 -16.04
C PHE A 189 10.57 -11.27 -16.40
N LEU A 190 9.78 -11.18 -17.49
CA LEU A 190 8.98 -12.31 -17.98
C LEU A 190 9.82 -13.48 -18.52
N GLU A 191 11.08 -13.23 -18.90
CA GLU A 191 12.01 -14.27 -19.35
C GLU A 191 12.82 -14.90 -18.22
N VAL A 192 12.70 -14.43 -16.98
CA VAL A 192 13.27 -15.15 -15.83
C VAL A 192 12.58 -16.51 -15.73
N PRO A 193 13.29 -17.66 -15.75
CA PRO A 193 12.67 -18.98 -15.91
C PRO A 193 11.54 -19.25 -14.91
N LEU A 194 11.78 -18.96 -13.62
CA LEU A 194 10.79 -19.15 -12.58
C LEU A 194 9.59 -18.20 -12.71
N ILE A 195 9.79 -16.97 -13.18
CA ILE A 195 8.67 -16.06 -13.46
C ILE A 195 7.87 -16.57 -14.65
N LYS A 196 8.54 -16.92 -15.75
CA LYS A 196 7.93 -17.43 -16.99
C LYS A 196 7.02 -18.64 -16.77
N GLU A 197 7.44 -19.54 -15.89
CA GLU A 197 6.67 -20.73 -15.52
C GLU A 197 5.51 -20.43 -14.56
N ASN A 198 5.46 -19.24 -13.97
CA ASN A 198 4.53 -18.86 -12.91
C ASN A 198 3.89 -17.50 -13.17
N ILE A 199 3.44 -17.25 -14.40
CA ILE A 199 2.53 -16.15 -14.76
C ILE A 199 1.13 -16.70 -15.05
N PRO A 200 0.06 -15.88 -14.93
CA PRO A 200 -1.27 -16.30 -15.34
C PRO A 200 -1.33 -16.54 -16.86
N ASP A 201 -2.34 -17.31 -17.28
CA ASP A 201 -2.67 -17.44 -18.69
C ASP A 201 -3.10 -16.09 -19.27
N ASN A 202 -2.42 -15.64 -20.34
CA ASN A 202 -2.60 -14.31 -20.90
C ASN A 202 -4.00 -14.12 -21.51
N ASP A 203 -4.53 -15.12 -22.21
CA ASP A 203 -5.84 -15.04 -22.85
C ASP A 203 -6.95 -14.97 -21.80
N LYS A 204 -6.84 -15.80 -20.76
CA LYS A 204 -7.74 -15.77 -19.60
C LYS A 204 -7.65 -14.45 -18.86
N LEU A 205 -6.45 -13.91 -18.64
CA LEU A 205 -6.24 -12.64 -17.98
C LEU A 205 -6.82 -11.47 -18.78
N LEU A 206 -6.60 -11.44 -20.09
CA LEU A 206 -7.14 -10.44 -20.98
C LEU A 206 -8.67 -10.49 -21.04
N LEU A 207 -9.26 -11.68 -21.13
CA LEU A 207 -10.71 -11.86 -21.05
C LEU A 207 -11.25 -11.30 -19.73
N PHE A 208 -10.61 -11.65 -18.60
CA PHE A 208 -10.97 -11.13 -17.30
C PHE A 208 -10.87 -9.59 -17.24
N MET A 209 -9.82 -8.99 -17.80
CA MET A 209 -9.67 -7.52 -17.86
C MET A 209 -10.75 -6.86 -18.74
N LYS A 210 -11.11 -7.46 -19.88
CA LYS A 210 -12.18 -6.96 -20.75
C LYS A 210 -13.56 -7.07 -20.08
N GLU A 211 -13.85 -8.18 -19.43
CA GLU A 211 -15.12 -8.36 -18.68
C GLU A 211 -15.22 -7.38 -17.50
N THR A 212 -14.11 -7.16 -16.79
CA THR A 212 -14.05 -6.24 -15.65
C THR A 212 -13.92 -4.77 -16.03
N SER A 213 -13.63 -4.43 -17.29
CA SER A 213 -13.70 -3.05 -17.79
C SER A 213 -15.12 -2.69 -18.28
N GLN A 214 -15.93 -3.68 -18.68
CA GLN A 214 -17.23 -3.46 -19.34
C GLN A 214 -18.48 -3.68 -18.46
N SER A 215 -18.37 -4.40 -17.33
CA SER A 215 -19.54 -4.75 -16.49
C SER A 215 -19.97 -3.66 -15.50
N SER A 216 -21.25 -3.57 -15.14
CA SER A 216 -21.76 -2.67 -14.08
C SER A 216 -21.51 -3.19 -12.64
N LEU A 217 -21.25 -4.50 -12.48
CA LEU A 217 -20.81 -5.15 -11.23
C LEU A 217 -19.44 -4.64 -10.73
N VAL A 218 -18.73 -3.95 -11.62
CA VAL A 218 -17.40 -3.36 -11.45
C VAL A 218 -17.38 -2.28 -10.37
N ARG A 219 -18.49 -1.59 -10.06
CA ARG A 219 -18.52 -0.64 -8.92
C ARG A 219 -18.23 -1.33 -7.59
N VAL A 220 -18.69 -2.57 -7.41
CA VAL A 220 -18.51 -3.33 -6.17
C VAL A 220 -17.08 -3.88 -6.07
N ILE A 221 -16.54 -4.47 -7.14
CA ILE A 221 -15.15 -4.98 -7.16
C ILE A 221 -14.12 -3.83 -7.10
N ARG A 222 -14.40 -2.68 -7.74
CA ARG A 222 -13.59 -1.44 -7.63
C ARG A 222 -13.64 -0.79 -6.24
N GLN A 223 -14.72 -1.02 -5.47
CA GLN A 223 -14.85 -0.60 -4.06
C GLN A 223 -14.19 -1.57 -3.08
N GLN A 224 -14.12 -2.87 -3.42
CA GLN A 224 -13.50 -3.89 -2.57
C GLN A 224 -11.96 -3.89 -2.57
N GLY A 225 -11.33 -2.92 -3.25
CA GLY A 225 -9.96 -2.49 -2.94
C GLY A 225 -8.85 -3.35 -3.51
N ILE A 226 -9.06 -4.04 -4.65
CA ILE A 226 -7.99 -4.74 -5.38
C ILE A 226 -6.89 -3.76 -5.82
N LEU A 227 -7.16 -2.45 -5.94
CA LEU A 227 -6.13 -1.44 -6.23
C LEU A 227 -6.18 -0.21 -5.29
N GLY A 228 -7.02 -0.22 -4.25
CA GLY A 228 -7.28 0.98 -3.43
C GLY A 228 -6.04 1.45 -2.64
N PRO A 229 -5.82 2.77 -2.51
CA PRO A 229 -4.65 3.31 -1.82
C PRO A 229 -4.63 2.87 -0.37
N TYR A 230 -3.50 2.28 0.00
CA TYR A 230 -3.08 2.04 1.36
C TYR A 230 -2.48 3.32 1.93
N ILE A 231 -2.45 3.38 3.26
CA ILE A 231 -1.75 4.32 4.14
C ILE A 231 -2.68 5.35 4.81
N ILE A 232 -2.92 5.10 6.10
CA ILE A 232 -3.24 6.16 7.08
C ILE A 232 -1.90 6.83 7.41
N ASP A 233 -1.43 7.71 6.53
CA ASP A 233 -0.32 8.62 6.81
C ASP A 233 -0.46 9.83 5.90
N SER A 234 -0.51 11.03 6.50
CA SER A 234 -0.82 12.35 5.91
C SER A 234 -2.10 12.50 5.05
N ALA A 235 -2.53 11.48 4.30
CA ALA A 235 -3.60 11.54 3.30
C ALA A 235 -5.00 11.72 3.90
N ALA A 236 -5.23 11.34 5.15
CA ALA A 236 -6.48 11.61 5.87
C ALA A 236 -6.44 12.94 6.66
N LEU A 237 -5.25 13.37 7.10
CA LEU A 237 -5.07 14.62 7.85
C LEU A 237 -5.06 15.86 6.95
N VAL A 238 -4.56 15.75 5.72
CA VAL A 238 -4.56 16.85 4.74
C VAL A 238 -6.00 17.30 4.40
N PRO A 239 -6.95 16.39 4.08
CA PRO A 239 -8.36 16.75 3.97
C PRO A 239 -8.93 17.39 5.22
N LEU A 240 -8.66 16.83 6.41
CA LEU A 240 -9.13 17.39 7.69
C LEU A 240 -8.64 18.83 7.91
N PHE A 241 -7.39 19.10 7.57
CA PHE A 241 -6.75 20.40 7.77
C PHE A 241 -7.21 21.45 6.74
N GLY A 242 -7.46 21.03 5.49
CA GLY A 242 -7.86 21.90 4.39
C GLY A 242 -9.37 22.06 4.17
N ALA A 243 -10.21 21.33 4.90
CA ALA A 243 -11.66 21.34 4.71
C ALA A 243 -12.38 22.37 5.59
N SER A 244 -13.62 22.70 5.20
CA SER A 244 -14.58 23.50 5.97
C SER A 244 -16.02 23.05 5.72
N GLY A 245 -16.97 23.43 6.58
CA GLY A 245 -18.39 23.10 6.41
C GLY A 245 -18.66 21.59 6.31
N GLU A 246 -19.49 21.18 5.37
CA GLU A 246 -19.87 19.77 5.16
C GLU A 246 -18.68 18.86 4.82
N GLU A 247 -17.68 19.37 4.10
CA GLU A 247 -16.47 18.61 3.75
C GLU A 247 -15.66 18.28 5.00
N LEU A 248 -15.61 19.21 5.97
CA LEU A 248 -14.94 19.00 7.23
C LEU A 248 -15.66 17.93 8.07
N GLU A 249 -16.99 17.98 8.15
CA GLU A 249 -17.77 16.95 8.86
C GLU A 249 -17.54 15.56 8.28
N LYS A 250 -17.45 15.46 6.95
CA LYS A 250 -17.14 14.21 6.26
C LYS A 250 -15.72 13.72 6.58
N ALA A 251 -14.72 14.61 6.49
CA ALA A 251 -13.33 14.28 6.81
C ALA A 251 -13.17 13.81 8.27
N VAL A 252 -13.83 14.46 9.23
CA VAL A 252 -13.85 14.04 10.64
C VAL A 252 -14.39 12.61 10.78
N LYS A 253 -15.53 12.31 10.15
CA LYS A 253 -16.13 10.95 10.20
C LYS A 253 -15.18 9.89 9.64
N GLU A 254 -14.54 10.17 8.51
CA GLU A 254 -13.59 9.24 7.87
C GLU A 254 -12.35 8.98 8.76
N VAL A 255 -11.80 10.03 9.37
CA VAL A 255 -10.66 9.90 10.29
C VAL A 255 -11.05 9.13 11.55
N VAL A 256 -12.19 9.43 12.17
CA VAL A 256 -12.66 8.72 13.38
C VAL A 256 -12.87 7.23 13.11
N GLU A 257 -13.46 6.86 11.98
CA GLU A 257 -13.65 5.45 11.63
C GLU A 257 -12.32 4.73 11.41
N ALA A 258 -11.36 5.37 10.74
CA ALA A 258 -10.02 4.82 10.57
C ALA A 258 -9.29 4.62 11.91
N LEU A 259 -9.39 5.59 12.82
CA LEU A 259 -8.83 5.49 14.16
C LEU A 259 -9.53 4.44 15.02
N ARG A 260 -10.85 4.22 14.84
CA ARG A 260 -11.56 3.16 15.55
C ARG A 260 -11.02 1.78 15.21
N VAL A 261 -10.75 1.52 13.93
CA VAL A 261 -10.12 0.27 13.50
C VAL A 261 -8.73 0.11 14.14
N LEU A 262 -7.95 1.19 14.21
CA LEU A 262 -6.64 1.18 14.85
C LEU A 262 -6.76 0.91 16.37
N GLU A 263 -7.74 1.49 17.05
CA GLU A 263 -8.00 1.29 18.47
C GLU A 263 -8.46 -0.14 18.80
N GLU A 264 -9.34 -0.70 18.00
CA GLU A 264 -9.95 -2.01 18.24
C GLU A 264 -9.03 -3.16 17.80
N GLN A 265 -8.43 -3.05 16.61
CA GLN A 265 -7.70 -4.15 15.99
C GLN A 265 -6.18 -4.00 16.12
N GLY A 266 -5.66 -2.78 16.31
CA GLY A 266 -4.22 -2.52 16.46
C GLY A 266 -3.78 -2.40 17.93
N LEU A 267 -4.31 -1.41 18.64
CA LEU A 267 -3.95 -1.11 20.03
C LEU A 267 -4.59 -2.12 20.99
N GLY A 268 -5.89 -2.41 20.81
CA GLY A 268 -6.63 -3.23 21.77
C GLY A 268 -6.52 -2.64 23.17
N ASP A 269 -6.33 -3.49 24.19
CA ASP A 269 -6.23 -3.07 25.60
C ASP A 269 -4.79 -2.69 26.04
N LYS A 270 -3.85 -2.57 25.10
CA LYS A 270 -2.44 -2.30 25.42
C LYS A 270 -2.22 -0.82 25.74
N LYS A 271 -1.24 -0.53 26.59
CA LYS A 271 -0.80 0.84 26.91
C LYS A 271 -0.12 1.51 25.70
N PHE A 272 0.75 0.76 25.03
CA PHE A 272 1.43 1.09 23.79
C PHE A 272 1.16 -0.01 22.76
N PHE A 273 1.35 0.26 21.46
CA PHE A 273 1.25 -0.81 20.46
C PHE A 273 2.23 -1.95 20.75
N GLY A 274 3.39 -1.62 21.33
CA GLY A 274 4.38 -2.57 21.87
C GLY A 274 4.05 -3.20 23.23
N GLY A 275 2.84 -3.01 23.78
CA GLY A 275 2.45 -3.50 25.10
C GLY A 275 2.81 -2.50 26.19
N ASP A 276 3.83 -2.81 26.98
CA ASP A 276 4.27 -1.96 28.10
C ASP A 276 5.34 -0.93 27.69
N SER A 277 5.92 -1.08 26.50
CA SER A 277 6.97 -0.20 25.95
C SER A 277 6.64 0.27 24.54
N ILE A 278 7.16 1.44 24.16
CA ILE A 278 7.11 1.97 22.79
C ILE A 278 7.81 1.01 21.82
N ASN A 279 7.18 0.75 20.67
CA ASN A 279 7.81 0.07 19.53
C ASN A 279 7.75 0.95 18.26
N LEU A 280 8.11 0.37 17.10
CA LEU A 280 8.08 1.08 15.83
C LEU A 280 6.68 1.60 15.44
N VAL A 281 5.61 0.86 15.78
CA VAL A 281 4.23 1.30 15.51
C VAL A 281 3.89 2.53 16.34
N ASP A 282 4.26 2.54 17.63
CA ASP A 282 4.11 3.72 18.48
C ASP A 282 4.85 4.94 17.92
N ILE A 283 6.07 4.75 17.40
CA ILE A 283 6.85 5.84 16.80
C ILE A 283 6.21 6.32 15.49
N SER A 284 5.77 5.40 14.63
CA SER A 284 5.11 5.73 13.36
C SER A 284 3.81 6.51 13.59
N TYR A 285 3.00 6.12 14.58
CA TYR A 285 1.79 6.84 14.93
C TYR A 285 2.03 8.03 15.87
N GLY A 286 3.22 8.14 16.48
CA GLY A 286 3.52 9.16 17.49
C GLY A 286 3.33 10.60 17.02
N LEU A 287 3.49 10.84 15.71
CA LEU A 287 3.13 12.10 15.07
C LEU A 287 1.65 12.44 15.28
N PHE A 288 0.74 11.48 15.21
CA PHE A 288 -0.69 11.72 15.46
C PHE A 288 -0.95 12.19 16.88
N ALA A 289 -0.25 11.68 17.89
CA ALA A 289 -0.50 12.04 19.29
C ALA A 289 -0.30 13.54 19.56
N TYR A 290 0.68 14.17 18.91
CA TYR A 290 0.99 15.59 19.07
C TYR A 290 0.33 16.47 18.00
N TRP A 291 0.48 16.12 16.72
CA TRP A 291 0.07 16.98 15.61
C TRP A 291 -1.44 17.00 15.40
N LEU A 292 -2.16 15.90 15.72
CA LEU A 292 -3.61 15.89 15.63
C LEU A 292 -4.23 16.89 16.59
N ALA A 293 -3.70 17.01 17.82
CA ALA A 293 -4.17 18.01 18.78
C ALA A 293 -4.00 19.43 18.25
N ALA A 294 -2.87 19.74 17.61
CA ALA A 294 -2.66 21.04 16.95
C ALA A 294 -3.64 21.27 15.79
N ILE A 295 -3.91 20.24 14.98
CA ILE A 295 -4.91 20.31 13.89
C ILE A 295 -6.31 20.56 14.45
N GLU A 296 -6.71 19.81 15.47
CA GLU A 296 -7.99 19.96 16.17
C GLU A 296 -8.20 21.39 16.66
N ASP A 297 -7.18 22.00 17.26
CA ASP A 297 -7.26 23.37 17.77
C ASP A 297 -7.34 24.43 16.65
N ILE A 298 -6.66 24.19 15.52
CA ILE A 298 -6.70 25.10 14.36
C ILE A 298 -8.02 24.96 13.59
N VAL A 299 -8.60 23.76 13.56
CA VAL A 299 -9.84 23.43 12.84
C VAL A 299 -11.09 23.62 13.70
N GLY A 300 -10.95 23.65 15.02
CA GLY A 300 -12.08 23.74 15.93
C GLY A 300 -12.91 22.47 15.98
N VAL A 301 -12.29 21.30 15.79
CA VAL A 301 -12.94 19.98 15.89
C VAL A 301 -12.21 19.12 16.90
N LYS A 302 -12.88 18.09 17.43
CA LYS A 302 -12.25 17.07 18.24
C LYS A 302 -12.50 15.71 17.60
N VAL A 303 -11.41 14.98 17.38
CA VAL A 303 -11.34 13.68 16.70
C VAL A 303 -10.93 12.62 17.72
N LEU A 304 -9.89 12.88 18.51
CA LEU A 304 -9.34 11.96 19.50
C LEU A 304 -9.92 12.22 20.91
N GLU A 305 -11.23 11.99 21.06
CA GLU A 305 -11.93 12.22 22.34
C GLU A 305 -11.98 10.95 23.20
N PRO A 306 -11.88 11.08 24.55
CA PRO A 306 -12.03 9.94 25.46
C PRO A 306 -13.38 9.23 25.35
N SER A 307 -14.43 9.94 24.91
CA SER A 307 -15.78 9.40 24.76
C SER A 307 -15.94 8.50 23.53
N THR A 308 -15.10 8.68 22.50
CA THR A 308 -15.22 7.99 21.21
C THR A 308 -14.06 7.03 20.96
N LEU A 309 -12.84 7.40 21.38
CA LEU A 309 -11.59 6.68 21.19
C LEU A 309 -10.80 6.64 22.51
N PRO A 310 -11.36 6.05 23.59
CA PRO A 310 -10.78 6.11 24.93
C PRO A 310 -9.35 5.56 25.00
N ARG A 311 -9.05 4.47 24.29
CA ARG A 311 -7.74 3.80 24.40
C ARG A 311 -6.69 4.51 23.57
N LEU A 312 -7.01 4.96 22.35
CA LEU A 312 -6.09 5.80 21.58
C LEU A 312 -5.87 7.16 22.23
N HIS A 313 -6.91 7.74 22.85
CA HIS A 313 -6.73 8.96 23.63
C HIS A 313 -5.74 8.75 24.78
N ALA A 314 -5.94 7.70 25.58
CA ALA A 314 -5.01 7.36 26.67
C ALA A 314 -3.60 7.05 26.16
N TRP A 315 -3.48 6.32 25.05
CA TRP A 315 -2.22 6.04 24.39
C TRP A 315 -1.49 7.34 23.99
N ALA A 316 -2.19 8.29 23.37
CA ALA A 316 -1.59 9.56 22.95
C ALA A 316 -1.06 10.36 24.16
N GLN A 317 -1.83 10.43 25.25
CA GLN A 317 -1.39 11.08 26.50
C GLN A 317 -0.17 10.37 27.11
N ASN A 318 -0.18 9.04 27.12
CA ASN A 318 0.96 8.26 27.61
C ASN A 318 2.21 8.45 26.74
N PHE A 319 2.04 8.55 25.42
CA PHE A 319 3.13 8.68 24.46
C PHE A 319 3.85 10.03 24.60
N ILE A 320 3.11 11.14 24.68
CA ILE A 320 3.69 12.50 24.80
C ILE A 320 4.37 12.73 26.15
N GLU A 321 3.98 11.99 27.20
CA GLU A 321 4.58 12.07 28.53
C GLU A 321 5.82 11.18 28.69
N VAL A 322 6.17 10.34 27.69
CA VAL A 322 7.45 9.62 27.72
C VAL A 322 8.59 10.66 27.68
N PRO A 323 9.54 10.65 28.65
CA PRO A 323 10.55 11.72 28.76
C PRO A 323 11.30 12.00 27.45
N LEU A 324 11.76 10.94 26.76
CA LEU A 324 12.45 11.07 25.48
C LEU A 324 11.57 11.71 24.39
N ILE A 325 10.27 11.41 24.38
CA ILE A 325 9.33 12.02 23.43
C ILE A 325 9.12 13.49 23.82
N LYS A 326 8.81 13.76 25.08
CA LYS A 326 8.57 15.11 25.62
C LYS A 326 9.73 16.08 25.35
N GLU A 327 10.96 15.60 25.47
CA GLU A 327 12.18 16.37 25.19
C GLU A 327 12.41 16.66 23.69
N ASN A 328 11.77 15.89 22.80
CA ASN A 328 11.94 16.00 21.35
C ASN A 328 10.67 16.48 20.62
N ILE A 329 9.60 16.81 21.34
CA ILE A 329 8.40 17.42 20.77
C ILE A 329 8.71 18.89 20.40
N PRO A 330 8.29 19.35 19.20
CA PRO A 330 8.44 20.75 18.81
C PRO A 330 7.76 21.73 19.78
N ASP A 331 8.20 22.98 19.78
CA ASP A 331 7.54 24.04 20.53
C ASP A 331 6.10 24.27 20.01
N ASN A 332 5.11 24.11 20.89
CA ASN A 332 3.68 24.20 20.56
C ASN A 332 3.29 25.54 19.91
N ASP A 333 3.76 26.65 20.47
CA ASP A 333 3.36 27.97 20.01
C ASP A 333 3.92 28.26 18.61
N LYS A 334 5.20 27.95 18.38
CA LYS A 334 5.82 28.04 17.06
C LYS A 334 5.11 27.15 16.05
N MET A 335 4.72 25.95 16.46
CA MET A 335 4.04 25.02 15.59
C MET A 335 2.64 25.51 15.18
N LEU A 336 1.83 25.96 16.14
CA LEU A 336 0.50 26.50 15.87
C LEU A 336 0.56 27.72 14.94
N LEU A 337 1.54 28.61 15.13
CA LEU A 337 1.74 29.76 14.25
C LEU A 337 2.08 29.33 12.81
N TYR A 338 3.01 28.37 12.66
CA TYR A 338 3.37 27.84 11.35
C TYR A 338 2.17 27.19 10.66
N MET A 339 1.44 26.32 11.35
CA MET A 339 0.30 25.61 10.79
C MET A 339 -0.84 26.57 10.42
N LYS A 340 -1.15 27.58 11.23
CA LYS A 340 -2.13 28.61 10.85
C LYS A 340 -1.76 29.29 9.53
N SER A 341 -0.49 29.66 9.35
CA SER A 341 -0.01 30.24 8.08
C SER A 341 -0.13 29.28 6.90
N VAL A 342 0.14 27.99 7.09
CA VAL A 342 -0.04 26.97 6.05
C VAL A 342 -1.51 26.84 5.68
N ARG A 343 -2.41 26.78 6.68
CA ARG A 343 -3.85 26.67 6.43
C ARG A 343 -4.41 27.87 5.68
N GLU A 344 -4.06 29.09 6.09
CA GLU A 344 -4.47 30.31 5.39
C GLU A 344 -4.08 30.25 3.90
N LYS A 345 -2.87 29.78 3.59
CA LYS A 345 -2.43 29.61 2.19
C LYS A 345 -3.19 28.51 1.45
N MET A 346 -3.64 27.47 2.14
CA MET A 346 -4.45 26.40 1.54
C MET A 346 -5.88 26.87 1.26
N MET A 347 -6.50 27.62 2.17
CA MET A 347 -7.88 28.10 2.05
C MET A 347 -8.04 29.25 1.04
N ASN A 348 -6.94 29.94 0.69
CA ASN A 348 -6.93 31.06 -0.24
C ASN A 348 -6.57 30.67 -1.69
N LYS A 349 -6.49 29.36 -2.00
CA LYS A 349 -6.37 28.81 -3.36
C LYS A 349 -7.72 28.28 -3.82
#